data_AF-A0A1M2VCY7-F1
#
_entry.id   AF-A0A1M2VCY7-F1
#
_cell.length_a   1.000
_cell.length_b   1.000
_cell.length_c   1.000
_cell.angle_alpha   90.00
_cell.angle_beta   90.00
_cell.angle_gamma   90.00
#
_symmetry.space_group_name_H-M   'P 1'
#
loop_
_entity.id
_entity.type
_entity.pdbx_description
1 polymer ?
#
loop_
_entity_poly.entity_id
_entity_poly.type
_entity_poly.pdbx_seq_one_letter_code
_entity_poly.pdbx_strand_id
1 'polypeptide(L)'
;MSSQLPLSSLPPTFQEDGEPAQFLDWMQSRMDELFGGDPHLVLTPKRPEWVKTIFNVLTVLSLPSPDELPWATLHEQNKFAEVSLLLIYHASRRVPSLFAGETVLAQALFSAITNLCATLDLWIDVDVPDEIDYLNPAQLYTKATAAAAALMQSLGSEVLPKASPKAHGIVNDLLTRYLQLVNGAYIRYVSSCVPCS
;
A
#
# COMPACT_ATOMS: atom_id res chain seq x y z
N MET A 1 23.49 -4.92 32.46
CA MET A 1 22.53 -6.03 32.63
C MET A 1 21.80 -6.17 31.31
N SER A 2 22.17 -7.17 30.52
CA SER A 2 21.62 -7.37 29.18
C SER A 2 20.27 -8.06 29.29
N SER A 3 19.20 -7.31 29.04
CA SER A 3 17.85 -7.86 28.95
C SER A 3 17.73 -8.63 27.64
N GLN A 4 17.90 -9.95 27.70
CA GLN A 4 17.53 -10.84 26.60
C GLN A 4 16.00 -10.85 26.52
N LEU A 5 15.45 -10.22 25.49
CA LEU A 5 14.03 -10.37 25.15
C LEU A 5 13.75 -11.85 24.84
N PRO A 6 12.66 -12.43 25.36
CA PRO A 6 12.32 -13.82 25.09
C PRO A 6 12.08 -14.02 23.59
N LEU A 7 12.74 -15.02 22.98
CA LEU A 7 12.61 -15.37 21.56
C LEU A 7 11.16 -15.63 21.09
N SER A 8 10.22 -15.84 22.02
CA SER A 8 8.80 -16.06 21.74
C SER A 8 8.00 -14.80 21.38
N SER A 9 8.65 -13.63 21.28
CA SER A 9 8.00 -12.36 20.90
C SER A 9 8.33 -11.89 19.49
N LEU A 10 9.10 -12.67 18.72
CA LEU A 10 9.30 -12.38 17.30
C LEU A 10 8.03 -12.82 16.55
N PRO A 11 7.43 -11.95 15.73
CA PRO A 11 6.30 -12.34 14.90
C PRO A 11 6.72 -13.52 14.01
N PRO A 12 5.84 -14.52 13.82
CA PRO A 12 6.15 -15.73 13.07
C PRO A 12 6.66 -15.32 11.69
N THR A 13 7.87 -15.77 11.37
CA THR A 13 8.50 -15.43 10.10
C THR A 13 7.98 -16.33 8.97
N PHE A 14 8.17 -15.95 7.70
CA PHE A 14 7.93 -16.78 6.50
C PHE A 14 8.65 -18.14 6.52
N GLN A 15 9.50 -18.36 7.52
CA GLN A 15 10.27 -19.58 7.73
C GLN A 15 9.46 -20.67 8.43
N GLU A 16 8.28 -20.36 8.99
CA GLU A 16 7.36 -21.32 9.59
C GLU A 16 6.16 -21.56 8.66
N ASP A 17 5.79 -22.83 8.44
CA ASP A 17 4.59 -23.25 7.71
C ASP A 17 3.33 -22.74 8.44
N GLY A 18 2.92 -21.50 8.16
CA GLY A 18 1.84 -20.80 8.86
C GLY A 18 0.99 -19.90 7.96
N GLU A 19 -0.05 -19.29 8.55
CA GLU A 19 -0.98 -18.39 7.86
C GLU A 19 -0.30 -17.23 7.08
N PRO A 20 0.81 -16.61 7.56
CA PRO A 20 1.50 -15.56 6.82
C PRO A 20 2.12 -16.03 5.50
N ALA A 21 2.75 -17.21 5.48
CA ALA A 21 3.32 -17.80 4.27
C ALA A 21 2.20 -18.15 3.26
N GLN A 22 1.11 -18.74 3.74
CA GLN A 22 -0.05 -19.05 2.90
C GLN A 22 -0.70 -17.80 2.29
N PHE A 23 -0.72 -16.68 3.03
CA PHE A 23 -1.22 -15.41 2.52
C PHE A 23 -0.29 -14.82 1.46
N LEU A 24 1.03 -14.92 1.65
CA LEU A 24 2.00 -14.50 0.64
C LEU A 24 1.87 -15.33 -0.64
N ASP A 25 1.80 -16.66 -0.52
CA ASP A 25 1.61 -17.59 -1.64
C ASP A 25 0.31 -17.30 -2.38
N TRP A 26 -0.77 -17.04 -1.63
CA TRP A 26 -2.04 -16.64 -2.20
C TRP A 26 -1.90 -15.34 -3.01
N MET A 27 -1.26 -14.29 -2.46
CA MET A 27 -1.06 -13.03 -3.19
C MET A 27 -0.18 -13.21 -4.44
N GLN A 28 0.88 -14.01 -4.34
CA GLN A 28 1.74 -14.33 -5.47
C GLN A 28 0.97 -15.10 -6.56
N SER A 29 0.10 -16.05 -6.20
CA SER A 29 -0.74 -16.75 -7.17
C SER A 29 -1.72 -15.80 -7.89
N ARG A 30 -2.23 -14.77 -7.21
CA ARG A 30 -3.06 -13.73 -7.83
C ARG A 30 -2.26 -12.84 -8.78
N MET A 31 -0.99 -12.58 -8.45
CA MET A 31 -0.07 -11.91 -9.36
C MET A 31 0.21 -12.77 -10.59
N ASP A 32 0.39 -14.08 -10.45
CA ASP A 32 0.54 -14.99 -11.60
C ASP A 32 -0.70 -15.01 -12.50
N GLU A 33 -1.91 -14.88 -11.95
CA GLU A 33 -3.10 -14.67 -12.78
C GLU A 33 -3.09 -13.34 -13.54
N LEU A 34 -2.44 -12.31 -12.98
CA LEU A 34 -2.25 -11.00 -13.62
C LEU A 34 -1.09 -10.98 -14.62
N PHE A 35 -0.09 -11.86 -14.52
CA PHE A 35 1.09 -11.85 -15.40
C PHE A 35 1.19 -13.04 -16.35
N GLY A 36 0.65 -14.19 -15.97
CA GLY A 36 0.68 -15.44 -16.73
C GLY A 36 -0.32 -15.49 -17.89
N GLY A 37 -1.24 -14.53 -17.97
CA GLY A 37 -2.16 -14.35 -19.09
C GLY A 37 -1.68 -13.31 -20.11
N ASP A 38 -2.33 -13.26 -21.27
CA ASP A 38 -2.09 -12.23 -22.30
C ASP A 38 -2.12 -10.82 -21.66
N PRO A 39 -1.04 -10.01 -21.75
CA PRO A 39 -0.97 -8.66 -21.16
C PRO A 39 -2.03 -7.70 -21.69
N HIS A 40 -2.67 -8.00 -22.82
CA HIS A 40 -3.81 -7.25 -23.37
C HIS A 40 -5.17 -7.73 -22.86
N LEU A 41 -5.22 -8.83 -22.12
CA LEU A 41 -6.47 -9.37 -21.61
C LEU A 41 -7.03 -8.46 -20.52
N VAL A 42 -8.20 -7.91 -20.82
CA VAL A 42 -8.98 -7.08 -19.92
C VAL A 42 -9.86 -7.97 -19.04
N LEU A 43 -9.73 -7.85 -17.71
CA LEU A 43 -10.35 -8.79 -16.76
C LEU A 43 -11.76 -8.38 -16.27
N THR A 44 -12.55 -7.72 -17.13
CA THR A 44 -13.88 -7.20 -16.77
C THR A 44 -14.81 -8.21 -16.09
N PRO A 45 -14.92 -9.48 -16.56
CA PRO A 45 -15.81 -10.46 -15.91
C PRO A 45 -15.40 -10.83 -14.48
N LYS A 46 -14.12 -10.66 -14.13
CA LYS A 46 -13.56 -10.97 -12.80
C LYS A 46 -13.61 -9.78 -11.85
N ARG A 47 -14.23 -8.64 -12.22
CA ARG A 47 -14.25 -7.42 -11.37
C ARG A 47 -14.65 -7.70 -9.91
N PRO A 48 -15.74 -8.42 -9.58
CA PRO A 48 -16.14 -8.63 -8.19
C PRO A 48 -15.08 -9.39 -7.37
N GLU A 49 -14.40 -10.35 -8.00
CA GLU A 49 -13.29 -11.08 -7.37
C GLU A 49 -12.12 -10.14 -7.08
N TRP A 50 -11.76 -9.29 -8.03
CA TRP A 50 -10.68 -8.31 -7.86
C TRP A 50 -10.99 -7.26 -6.80
N VAL A 51 -12.23 -6.77 -6.71
CA VAL A 51 -12.65 -5.86 -5.63
C VAL A 51 -12.43 -6.52 -4.26
N LYS A 52 -12.82 -7.79 -4.10
CA LYS A 52 -12.61 -8.55 -2.86
C LYS A 52 -11.12 -8.76 -2.56
N THR A 53 -10.34 -9.13 -3.58
CA THR A 53 -8.87 -9.32 -3.44
C THR A 53 -8.21 -8.02 -2.97
N ILE A 54 -8.57 -6.89 -3.58
CA ILE A 54 -8.05 -5.57 -3.25
C ILE A 54 -8.45 -5.12 -1.85
N PHE A 55 -9.67 -5.45 -1.42
CA PHE A 55 -10.12 -5.18 -0.05
C PHE A 55 -9.25 -5.91 0.99
N ASN A 56 -8.90 -7.17 0.73
CA ASN A 56 -8.12 -7.98 1.69
C ASN A 56 -6.69 -7.43 1.90
N VAL A 57 -6.05 -6.92 0.84
CA VAL A 57 -4.67 -6.40 0.92
C VAL A 57 -4.56 -5.03 1.59
N LEU A 58 -5.69 -4.35 1.87
CA LEU A 58 -5.68 -3.07 2.57
C LEU A 58 -5.01 -3.16 3.95
N THR A 59 -5.15 -4.30 4.62
CA THR A 59 -4.69 -4.51 6.00
C THR A 59 -3.17 -4.55 6.15
N VAL A 60 -2.44 -4.82 5.06
CA VAL A 60 -0.97 -4.95 5.07
C VAL A 60 -0.27 -3.71 4.52
N LEU A 61 -1.00 -2.64 4.21
CA LEU A 61 -0.46 -1.35 3.75
C LEU A 61 -0.16 -0.41 4.92
N SER A 62 0.43 -0.94 5.98
CA SER A 62 0.85 -0.16 7.15
C SER A 62 2.21 -0.64 7.60
N LEU A 63 3.11 0.31 7.84
CA LEU A 63 4.43 0.04 8.42
C LEU A 63 4.60 0.87 9.70
N PRO A 64 5.35 0.35 10.68
CA PRO A 64 5.75 1.14 11.85
C PRO A 64 6.71 2.26 11.43
N SER A 65 6.74 3.31 12.24
CA SER A 65 7.71 4.40 12.12
C SER A 65 9.12 3.98 12.58
N PRO A 66 10.17 4.73 12.19
CA PRO A 66 11.55 4.46 12.64
C PRO A 66 11.74 4.37 14.15
N ASP A 67 10.93 5.09 14.92
CA ASP A 67 11.01 5.12 16.38
C ASP A 67 10.40 3.88 17.05
N GLU A 68 9.57 3.13 16.32
CA GLU A 68 8.85 1.97 16.85
C GLU A 68 9.64 0.66 16.67
N LEU A 69 10.15 0.41 15.47
CA LEU A 69 10.82 -0.85 15.12
C LEU A 69 11.96 -0.64 14.11
N PRO A 70 13.11 -1.34 14.21
CA PRO A 70 14.18 -1.25 13.21
C PRO A 70 13.78 -1.85 11.85
N TRP A 71 14.24 -1.25 10.75
CA TRP A 71 13.91 -1.70 9.38
C TRP A 71 14.21 -3.17 9.12
N ALA A 72 15.34 -3.66 9.63
CA ALA A 72 15.77 -5.05 9.48
C ALA A 72 14.80 -6.07 10.12
N THR A 73 13.85 -5.63 10.94
CA THR A 73 12.79 -6.49 11.50
C THR A 73 11.52 -6.50 10.66
N LEU A 74 11.43 -5.63 9.65
CA LEU A 74 10.23 -5.39 8.86
C LEU A 74 10.22 -6.15 7.54
N HIS A 75 11.16 -7.06 7.29
CA HIS A 75 11.31 -7.80 6.02
C HIS A 75 9.98 -8.35 5.49
N GLU A 76 9.14 -8.87 6.38
CA GLU A 76 7.88 -9.51 6.01
C GLU A 76 6.78 -8.54 5.69
N GLN A 77 6.65 -7.51 6.53
CA GLN A 77 5.72 -6.42 6.30
C GLN A 77 6.09 -5.68 5.01
N ASN A 78 7.38 -5.46 4.77
CA ASN A 78 7.90 -4.89 3.54
C ASN A 78 7.54 -5.77 2.34
N LYS A 79 7.64 -7.10 2.46
CA LYS A 79 7.27 -8.02 1.38
C LYS A 79 5.77 -8.01 1.11
N PHE A 80 4.95 -8.02 2.16
CA PHE A 80 3.50 -7.92 2.02
C PHE A 80 3.08 -6.59 1.39
N ALA A 81 3.66 -5.48 1.84
CA ALA A 81 3.43 -4.16 1.26
C ALA A 81 3.85 -4.14 -0.22
N GLU A 82 5.05 -4.66 -0.55
CA GLU A 82 5.53 -4.75 -1.93
C GLU A 82 4.53 -5.48 -2.83
N VAL A 83 4.13 -6.70 -2.47
CA VAL A 83 3.24 -7.52 -3.29
C VAL A 83 1.85 -6.89 -3.39
N SER A 84 1.35 -6.31 -2.31
CA SER A 84 0.06 -5.63 -2.28
C SER A 84 0.03 -4.40 -3.17
N LEU A 85 1.09 -3.58 -3.13
CA LEU A 85 1.21 -2.39 -3.98
C LEU A 85 1.26 -2.77 -5.47
N LEU A 86 1.99 -3.83 -5.81
CA LEU A 86 2.01 -4.34 -7.18
C LEU A 86 0.63 -4.85 -7.61
N LEU A 87 -0.05 -5.61 -6.75
CA LEU A 87 -1.39 -6.13 -7.04
C LEU A 87 -2.39 -4.99 -7.27
N ILE A 88 -2.35 -3.94 -6.44
CA ILE A 88 -3.17 -2.73 -6.61
C ILE A 88 -2.84 -2.02 -7.92
N TYR A 89 -1.55 -1.82 -8.21
CA TYR A 89 -1.10 -1.17 -9.43
C TYR A 89 -1.60 -1.90 -10.68
N HIS A 90 -1.44 -3.23 -10.74
CA HIS A 90 -1.84 -4.01 -11.91
C HIS A 90 -3.36 -4.16 -12.01
N ALA A 91 -4.06 -4.41 -10.91
CA ALA A 91 -5.52 -4.50 -10.91
C ALA A 91 -6.17 -3.18 -11.38
N SER A 92 -5.68 -2.04 -10.89
CA SER A 92 -6.19 -0.71 -11.26
C SER A 92 -6.03 -0.42 -12.77
N ARG A 93 -5.03 -1.02 -13.41
CA ARG A 93 -4.76 -0.84 -14.84
C ARG A 93 -5.46 -1.88 -15.74
N ARG A 94 -5.67 -3.10 -15.24
CA ARG A 94 -6.13 -4.24 -16.04
C ARG A 94 -7.62 -4.58 -15.86
N VAL A 95 -8.24 -4.09 -14.80
CA VAL A 95 -9.67 -4.30 -14.51
C VAL A 95 -10.41 -2.97 -14.75
N PRO A 96 -11.13 -2.82 -15.88
CA PRO A 96 -11.85 -1.58 -16.17
C PRO A 96 -12.91 -1.34 -15.11
N SER A 97 -13.07 -0.08 -14.71
CA SER A 97 -14.09 0.30 -13.73
C SER A 97 -13.97 -0.49 -12.42
N LEU A 98 -12.74 -0.88 -12.02
CA LEU A 98 -12.49 -1.65 -10.80
C LEU A 98 -13.19 -1.01 -9.60
N PHE A 99 -13.06 0.31 -9.47
CA PHE A 99 -13.59 1.08 -8.35
C PHE A 99 -14.99 1.67 -8.59
N ALA A 100 -15.67 1.32 -9.70
CA ALA A 100 -16.94 1.92 -10.03
C ALA A 100 -18.01 1.50 -9.02
N GLY A 101 -18.49 2.46 -8.24
CA GLY A 101 -19.40 2.20 -7.10
C GLY A 101 -18.69 1.77 -5.81
N GLU A 102 -17.38 1.54 -5.82
CA GLU A 102 -16.55 1.15 -4.67
C GLU A 102 -15.81 2.36 -4.06
N THR A 103 -16.49 3.50 -3.96
CA THR A 103 -15.88 4.78 -3.55
C THR A 103 -15.21 4.71 -2.18
N VAL A 104 -15.80 4.00 -1.23
CA VAL A 104 -15.26 3.81 0.13
C VAL A 104 -13.95 3.02 0.09
N LEU A 105 -13.90 1.94 -0.71
CA LEU A 105 -12.69 1.15 -0.88
C LEU A 105 -11.58 1.96 -1.54
N ALA A 106 -11.90 2.70 -2.60
CA ALA A 106 -10.92 3.55 -3.28
C ALA A 106 -10.35 4.63 -2.33
N GLN A 107 -11.20 5.24 -1.50
CA GLN A 107 -10.78 6.19 -0.47
C GLN A 107 -9.90 5.54 0.60
N ALA A 108 -10.28 4.36 1.09
CA ALA A 108 -9.51 3.65 2.10
C ALA A 108 -8.12 3.27 1.57
N LEU A 109 -8.03 2.74 0.35
CA LEU A 109 -6.76 2.39 -0.30
C LEU A 109 -5.89 3.61 -0.52
N PHE A 110 -6.44 4.69 -1.10
CA PHE A 110 -5.66 5.89 -1.36
C PHE A 110 -5.12 6.49 -0.05
N SER A 111 -5.92 6.50 1.01
CA SER A 111 -5.48 6.94 2.34
C SER A 111 -4.40 6.03 2.91
N ALA A 112 -4.53 4.71 2.79
CA ALA A 112 -3.55 3.75 3.29
C ALA A 112 -2.21 3.88 2.55
N ILE A 113 -2.24 3.96 1.22
CA ILE A 113 -1.02 4.15 0.40
C ILE A 113 -0.37 5.50 0.70
N THR A 114 -1.17 6.56 0.89
CA THR A 114 -0.65 7.88 1.28
C THR A 114 0.05 7.84 2.64
N ASN A 115 -0.59 7.21 3.63
CA ASN A 115 0.01 7.06 4.95
C ASN A 115 1.29 6.23 4.88
N LEU A 116 1.30 5.16 4.09
CA LEU A 116 2.49 4.36 3.83
C LEU A 116 3.60 5.21 3.20
N CYS A 117 3.31 6.03 2.18
CA CYS A 117 4.28 6.97 1.61
C CYS A 117 4.85 7.92 2.66
N ALA A 118 4.00 8.51 3.51
CA ALA A 118 4.45 9.42 4.56
C ALA A 118 5.36 8.70 5.58
N THR A 119 5.01 7.47 5.98
CA THR A 119 5.88 6.66 6.87
C THR A 119 7.19 6.31 6.19
N LEU A 120 7.17 5.95 4.90
CA LEU A 120 8.38 5.62 4.15
C LEU A 120 9.29 6.83 3.96
N ASP A 121 8.73 8.04 3.85
CA ASP A 121 9.50 9.29 3.80
C ASP A 121 10.36 9.45 5.07
N LEU A 122 9.79 9.16 6.25
CA LEU A 122 10.55 9.14 7.51
C LEU A 122 11.67 8.10 7.52
N TRP A 123 11.47 6.97 6.83
CA TRP A 123 12.45 5.90 6.72
C TRP A 123 13.56 6.18 5.71
N ILE A 124 13.32 7.02 4.69
CA ILE A 124 14.32 7.36 3.67
C ILE A 124 15.50 8.12 4.27
N ASP A 125 15.26 8.91 5.32
CA ASP A 125 16.31 9.65 6.03
C ASP A 125 17.12 8.77 7.00
N VAL A 126 16.70 7.52 7.23
CA VAL A 126 17.43 6.54 8.03
C VAL A 126 18.39 5.79 7.12
N ASP A 127 19.68 5.74 7.50
CA ASP A 127 20.70 4.97 6.78
C ASP A 127 20.45 3.46 6.94
N VAL A 128 19.58 2.94 6.08
CA VAL A 128 19.20 1.53 6.01
C VAL A 128 20.12 0.82 5.00
N PRO A 129 20.88 -0.20 5.42
CA PRO A 129 21.70 -0.97 4.49
C PRO A 129 20.86 -1.65 3.41
N ASP A 130 21.36 -1.67 2.18
CA ASP A 130 20.75 -2.48 1.12
C ASP A 130 20.91 -3.98 1.45
N GLU A 131 19.79 -4.70 1.41
CA GLU A 131 19.74 -6.14 1.62
C GLU A 131 19.29 -6.86 0.34
N ILE A 132 19.87 -8.03 0.06
CA ILE A 132 19.52 -8.83 -1.11
C ILE A 132 18.07 -9.32 -0.95
N ASP A 133 17.28 -9.26 -2.03
CA ASP A 133 15.87 -9.69 -2.12
C ASP A 133 14.83 -8.85 -1.35
N TYR A 134 15.26 -7.80 -0.64
CA TYR A 134 14.36 -6.88 0.07
C TYR A 134 14.46 -5.47 -0.48
N LEU A 135 13.32 -4.79 -0.54
CA LEU A 135 13.29 -3.38 -0.96
C LEU A 135 13.77 -2.48 0.17
N ASN A 136 14.61 -1.51 -0.18
CA ASN A 136 14.89 -0.39 0.72
C ASN A 136 13.70 0.60 0.75
N PRO A 137 13.64 1.52 1.75
CA PRO A 137 12.52 2.45 1.90
C PRO A 137 12.21 3.25 0.63
N ALA A 138 13.23 3.76 -0.07
CA ALA A 138 13.07 4.56 -1.28
C ALA A 138 12.46 3.76 -2.45
N GLN A 139 12.85 2.49 -2.59
CA GLN A 139 12.27 1.59 -3.59
C GLN A 139 10.81 1.28 -3.29
N LEU A 140 10.47 1.00 -2.02
CA LEU A 140 9.09 0.74 -1.63
C LEU A 140 8.21 2.00 -1.78
N TYR A 141 8.75 3.18 -1.48
CA TYR A 141 8.10 4.47 -1.72
C TYR A 141 7.78 4.69 -3.20
N THR A 142 8.72 4.36 -4.09
CA THR A 142 8.52 4.44 -5.54
C THR A 142 7.37 3.52 -6.00
N LYS A 143 7.26 2.31 -5.44
CA LYS A 143 6.14 1.42 -5.74
C LYS A 143 4.81 1.94 -5.19
N ALA A 144 4.83 2.51 -3.98
CA ALA A 144 3.64 3.07 -3.34
C ALA A 144 3.07 4.24 -4.15
N THR A 145 3.93 5.17 -4.57
CA THR A 145 3.54 6.30 -5.43
C THR A 145 3.01 5.85 -6.79
N ALA A 146 3.63 4.84 -7.42
CA ALA A 146 3.13 4.26 -8.67
C ALA A 146 1.74 3.63 -8.51
N ALA A 147 1.50 2.90 -7.41
CA ALA A 147 0.20 2.29 -7.12
C ALA A 147 -0.88 3.36 -6.85
N ALA A 148 -0.56 4.41 -6.09
CA ALA A 148 -1.46 5.55 -5.88
C ALA A 148 -1.83 6.24 -7.19
N ALA A 149 -0.86 6.46 -8.08
CA ALA A 149 -1.09 7.04 -9.39
C ALA A 149 -1.99 6.15 -10.26
N ALA A 150 -1.75 4.85 -10.31
CA ALA A 150 -2.59 3.90 -11.05
C ALA A 150 -4.03 3.85 -10.51
N LEU A 151 -4.19 3.89 -9.18
CA LEU A 151 -5.51 3.98 -8.55
C LEU A 151 -6.24 5.27 -8.98
N MET A 152 -5.59 6.43 -8.88
CA MET A 152 -6.19 7.70 -9.31
C MET A 152 -6.54 7.71 -10.80
N GLN A 153 -5.67 7.18 -11.65
CA GLN A 153 -5.94 7.05 -13.08
C GLN A 153 -7.14 6.16 -13.35
N SER A 154 -7.29 5.06 -12.61
CA SER A 154 -8.44 4.16 -12.77
C SER A 154 -9.75 4.83 -12.38
N LEU A 155 -9.76 5.68 -11.35
CA LEU A 155 -10.91 6.51 -10.96
C LEU A 155 -11.22 7.60 -12.00
N GLY A 156 -10.20 8.24 -12.56
CA GLY A 156 -10.35 9.26 -13.60
C GLY A 156 -10.76 8.69 -14.96
N SER A 157 -10.36 7.44 -15.24
CA SER A 157 -10.69 6.73 -16.48
C SER A 157 -12.09 6.13 -16.48
N GLU A 158 -12.84 6.25 -15.38
CA GLU A 158 -14.29 6.02 -15.33
C GLU A 158 -15.05 7.12 -16.09
N VAL A 159 -14.69 7.35 -17.35
CA VAL A 159 -15.52 8.10 -18.30
C VAL A 159 -16.65 7.18 -18.71
N LEU A 160 -17.63 7.06 -17.81
CA LEU A 160 -18.96 6.57 -18.16
C LEU A 160 -19.46 7.41 -19.35
N PRO A 161 -20.19 6.84 -20.34
CA PRO A 161 -20.79 7.59 -21.45
C PRO A 161 -21.75 8.72 -21.02
N LYS A 162 -21.98 8.85 -19.72
CA LYS A 162 -22.54 10.01 -19.03
C LYS A 162 -21.57 10.39 -17.92
N ALA A 163 -20.54 11.20 -18.22
CA ALA A 163 -19.62 11.71 -17.22
C ALA A 163 -20.41 12.56 -16.21
N SER A 164 -20.84 11.93 -15.13
CA SER A 164 -21.54 12.63 -14.05
C SER A 164 -20.51 13.38 -13.20
N PRO A 165 -20.87 14.52 -12.58
CA PRO A 165 -20.01 15.28 -11.66
C PRO A 165 -19.38 14.47 -10.51
N LYS A 166 -19.82 13.23 -10.27
CA LYS A 166 -19.38 12.36 -9.17
C LYS A 166 -17.92 11.90 -9.27
N ALA A 167 -17.40 11.56 -10.46
CA ALA A 167 -16.02 11.08 -10.60
C ALA A 167 -15.00 12.18 -10.24
N HIS A 168 -15.23 13.40 -10.74
CA HIS A 168 -14.45 14.58 -10.35
C HIS A 168 -14.62 14.91 -8.86
N GLY A 169 -15.81 14.73 -8.30
CA GLY A 169 -16.04 14.87 -6.85
C GLY A 169 -15.17 13.92 -6.04
N ILE A 170 -15.08 12.65 -6.44
CA ILE A 170 -14.25 11.64 -5.73
C ILE A 170 -12.78 12.03 -5.77
N VAL A 171 -12.23 12.42 -6.93
CA VAL A 171 -10.83 12.85 -7.04
C VAL A 171 -10.57 14.08 -6.16
N ASN A 172 -11.47 15.07 -6.18
CA ASN A 172 -11.34 16.26 -5.35
C ASN A 172 -11.43 15.95 -3.84
N ASP A 173 -12.31 15.04 -3.43
CA ASP A 173 -12.43 14.59 -2.04
C ASP A 173 -11.15 13.87 -1.59
N LEU A 174 -10.56 13.03 -2.45
CA LEU A 174 -9.29 12.35 -2.19
C LEU A 174 -8.14 13.35 -2.04
N LEU A 175 -8.03 14.32 -2.95
CA LEU A 175 -7.03 15.38 -2.89
C LEU A 175 -7.21 16.26 -1.64
N THR A 176 -8.45 16.55 -1.27
CA THR A 176 -8.75 17.33 -0.05
C THR A 176 -8.34 16.58 1.21
N ARG A 177 -8.62 15.27 1.29
CA ARG A 177 -8.17 14.42 2.41
C ARG A 177 -6.66 14.28 2.45
N TYR A 178 -6.01 14.18 1.29
CA TYR A 178 -4.54 14.20 1.20
C TYR A 178 -3.98 15.49 1.82
N LEU A 179 -4.51 16.65 1.43
CA LEU A 179 -4.10 17.93 2.00
C LEU A 179 -4.33 17.99 3.52
N GLN A 180 -5.42 17.41 4.02
CA GLN A 180 -5.68 17.33 5.47
C GLN A 180 -4.69 16.41 6.20
N LEU A 181 -4.37 15.24 5.62
CA LEU A 181 -3.41 14.30 6.19
C LEU A 181 -1.99 14.88 6.20
N VAL A 182 -1.55 15.48 5.10
CA VAL A 182 -0.25 16.16 4.99
C VAL A 182 -0.16 17.31 5.99
N ASN A 183 -1.18 18.16 6.07
CA ASN A 183 -1.20 19.26 7.04
C ASN A 183 -1.23 18.74 8.49
N GLY A 184 -1.97 17.66 8.77
CA GLY A 184 -2.02 17.05 10.10
C GLY A 184 -0.69 16.41 10.51
N ALA A 185 -0.03 15.72 9.59
CA ALA A 185 1.29 15.12 9.80
C ALA A 185 2.37 16.20 9.99
N TYR A 186 2.35 17.26 9.16
CA TYR A 186 3.25 18.40 9.29
C TYR A 186 3.09 19.13 10.63
N ILE A 187 1.85 19.36 11.08
CA ILE A 187 1.59 19.99 12.39
C ILE A 187 2.13 19.13 13.54
N ARG A 188 1.98 17.79 13.47
CA ARG A 188 2.52 16.88 14.50
C ARG A 188 4.04 16.88 14.51
N TYR A 189 4.67 16.82 13.33
CA TYR A 189 6.12 16.86 13.18
C TYR A 189 6.73 18.15 13.74
N VAL A 190 6.16 19.32 13.41
CA VAL A 190 6.60 20.61 13.96
C VAL A 190 6.40 20.65 15.48
N SER A 191 5.30 20.09 16.00
CA SER A 191 5.03 20.07 17.44
C SER A 191 5.99 19.17 18.24
N SER A 192 6.48 18.08 17.64
CA SER A 192 7.49 17.20 18.27
C SER A 192 8.91 17.75 18.20
N CYS A 193 9.20 18.67 17.29
CA CYS A 193 10.53 19.26 17.10
C CYS A 193 10.76 20.59 17.87
N VAL A 194 9.78 21.08 18.64
CA VAL A 194 9.98 22.26 19.51
C VAL A 194 10.40 21.77 20.91
N PRO A 195 11.70 21.86 21.29
CA PRO A 195 12.07 21.68 22.68
C PRO A 195 11.44 22.81 23.50
N CYS A 196 10.67 22.43 24.53
CA CYS A 196 10.20 23.36 25.54
C CYS A 196 11.41 24.10 26.12
N SER A 197 11.50 25.39 25.78
CA SER A 197 12.48 26.33 26.32
C SER A 197 11.95 26.95 27.61
#